data_AF-A0A7W9DLY7-F1
#
_entry.id   AF-A0A7W9DLY7-F1
#
_cell.length_a   1.000
_cell.length_b   1.000
_cell.length_c   1.000
_cell.angle_alpha   90.00
_cell.angle_beta   90.00
_cell.angle_gamma   90.00
#
_symmetry.space_group_name_H-M   'P 1'
#
loop_
_entity.id
_entity.type
_entity.pdbx_description
1 polymer ?
#
loop_
_entity_poly.entity_id
_entity_poly.type
_entity_poly.pdbx_seq_one_letter_code
_entity_poly.pdbx_strand_id
1 'polypeptide(L)'
;MDRSATDAIKGYFYQFDYSILNLLTLVQPEEAIQIECIEDIDIHTADDTTAIQCKYYAKTEYNHSVIKEPIMYMLTHFAEVKAGRTPSIKYFLTGYYKSGQDKLQLPIDVDFLKDNFLTYTRTEEVNKVKAKVTHYHHIELGLDDNDLNLFINQLKIDLNGQEFDAQYNSIIKALKRVFNCSEFSAEYFFYNNALRIIKDLAIKPKASDRLITQRTFLDKIDKKTILFNEWFIQIKGLKAHLAALRKEYFTQLNISPFERFFILETDTAYCNNIDLIEVIHLIAKKWSKLTQRETSPFCPYVFLKGVTAEKLIEIKTQLLNEGILINDGHPFLGSDFNTTLILKPANFQNGIKLKVLSTVDNISDTLNVISKRKEVYQFYLTEPFFNTTSEQINHIKIQINKISEIKQII
;
A
#
# COMPACT_ATOMS: atom_id res chain seq x y z
N MET A 1 -15.19 -37.64 15.40
CA MET A 1 -14.50 -36.33 15.36
C MET A 1 -14.53 -35.86 13.92
N ASP A 2 -15.29 -34.82 13.66
CA ASP A 2 -15.22 -34.13 12.37
C ASP A 2 -13.84 -33.48 12.28
N ARG A 3 -13.04 -33.88 11.27
CA ARG A 3 -11.70 -33.34 11.00
C ARG A 3 -11.75 -32.11 10.11
N SER A 4 -12.92 -31.52 9.93
CA SER A 4 -13.08 -30.33 9.10
C SER A 4 -12.23 -29.17 9.61
N ALA A 5 -11.53 -28.51 8.69
CA ALA A 5 -10.74 -27.31 8.97
C ALA A 5 -11.60 -26.05 9.13
N THR A 6 -12.93 -26.15 9.08
CA THR A 6 -13.87 -25.00 9.07
C THR A 6 -13.59 -24.00 10.19
N ASP A 7 -13.40 -24.46 11.43
CA ASP A 7 -13.24 -23.56 12.58
C ASP A 7 -11.86 -22.87 12.56
N ALA A 8 -10.81 -23.56 12.11
CA ALA A 8 -9.48 -22.96 11.92
C ALA A 8 -9.50 -21.91 10.80
N ILE A 9 -10.12 -22.24 9.65
CA ILE A 9 -10.29 -21.31 8.53
C ILE A 9 -11.08 -20.08 9.00
N LYS A 10 -12.19 -20.26 9.71
CA LYS A 10 -12.98 -19.15 10.25
C LYS A 10 -12.17 -18.29 11.23
N GLY A 11 -11.29 -18.89 12.04
CA GLY A 11 -10.34 -18.17 12.87
C GLY A 11 -9.39 -17.27 12.07
N TYR A 12 -8.79 -17.79 10.99
CA TYR A 12 -7.93 -17.00 10.10
C TYR A 12 -8.68 -15.87 9.38
N PHE A 13 -9.93 -16.09 8.96
CA PHE A 13 -10.72 -15.00 8.41
C PHE A 13 -11.09 -13.96 9.48
N TYR A 14 -11.38 -14.39 10.71
CA TYR A 14 -11.73 -13.48 11.80
C TYR A 14 -10.57 -12.52 12.11
N GLN A 15 -9.32 -13.00 12.17
CA GLN A 15 -8.16 -12.12 12.34
C GLN A 15 -7.94 -11.19 11.13
N PHE A 16 -8.15 -11.68 9.89
CA PHE A 16 -7.96 -10.84 8.70
C PHE A 16 -9.02 -9.75 8.63
N ASP A 17 -10.27 -10.09 8.93
CA ASP A 17 -11.36 -9.12 9.06
C ASP A 17 -11.04 -8.09 10.14
N TYR A 18 -10.47 -8.52 11.26
CA TYR A 18 -10.08 -7.61 12.34
C TYR A 18 -8.96 -6.68 11.90
N SER A 19 -7.99 -7.19 11.12
CA SER A 19 -6.92 -6.37 10.53
C SER A 19 -7.49 -5.31 9.59
N ILE A 20 -8.41 -5.70 8.70
CA ILE A 20 -9.07 -4.80 7.75
C ILE A 20 -9.85 -3.72 8.52
N LEU A 21 -10.65 -4.13 9.50
CA LEU A 21 -11.45 -3.20 10.28
C LEU A 21 -10.57 -2.17 10.99
N ASN A 22 -9.49 -2.62 11.65
CA ASN A 22 -8.56 -1.71 12.31
C ASN A 22 -7.94 -0.71 11.34
N LEU A 23 -7.42 -1.17 10.19
CA LEU A 23 -6.87 -0.29 9.15
C LEU A 23 -7.89 0.76 8.67
N LEU A 24 -9.16 0.37 8.49
CA LEU A 24 -10.21 1.29 8.07
C LEU A 24 -10.63 2.29 9.16
N THR A 25 -10.30 2.01 10.42
CA THR A 25 -10.66 2.85 11.58
C THR A 25 -9.50 3.65 12.16
N LEU A 26 -8.26 3.42 11.73
CA LEU A 26 -7.10 4.26 12.06
C LEU A 26 -7.41 5.74 11.76
N VAL A 27 -6.86 6.63 12.57
CA VAL A 27 -7.23 8.06 12.51
C VAL A 27 -6.26 8.80 11.61
N GLN A 28 -4.97 8.50 11.70
CA GLN A 28 -3.96 9.16 10.86
C GLN A 28 -3.53 8.23 9.70
N PRO A 29 -3.39 8.76 8.47
CA PRO A 29 -3.05 7.95 7.30
C PRO A 29 -1.69 7.22 7.39
N GLU A 30 -0.79 7.74 8.21
CA GLU A 30 0.57 7.25 8.46
C GLU A 30 0.62 6.16 9.53
N GLU A 31 -0.44 5.99 10.32
CA GLU A 31 -0.58 4.86 11.25
C GLU A 31 -0.58 3.56 10.46
N ALA A 32 -0.09 2.50 11.10
CA ALA A 32 0.17 1.25 10.43
C ALA A 32 -0.28 0.06 11.26
N ILE A 33 -0.43 -1.08 10.58
CA ILE A 33 -0.45 -2.38 11.25
C ILE A 33 0.68 -3.26 10.74
N GLN A 34 1.15 -4.16 11.59
CA GLN A 34 1.88 -5.36 11.22
C GLN A 34 0.99 -6.58 11.45
N ILE A 35 1.07 -7.56 10.56
CA ILE A 35 0.22 -8.76 10.59
C ILE A 35 1.11 -9.95 10.95
N GLU A 36 0.64 -10.81 11.87
CA GLU A 36 1.32 -12.04 12.31
C GLU A 36 2.74 -11.77 12.82
N CYS A 37 2.92 -10.80 13.73
CA CYS A 37 4.24 -10.38 14.19
C CYS A 37 4.45 -10.70 15.68
N ILE A 38 4.21 -9.75 16.59
CA ILE A 38 4.24 -10.02 18.03
C ILE A 38 3.02 -10.86 18.38
N GLU A 39 1.84 -10.39 17.99
CA GLU A 39 0.60 -11.16 18.02
C GLU A 39 -0.01 -11.21 16.60
N ASP A 40 -1.27 -11.62 16.47
CA ASP A 40 -1.95 -11.72 15.18
C ASP A 40 -1.93 -10.37 14.43
N ILE A 41 -2.06 -9.25 15.16
CA ILE A 41 -2.10 -7.88 14.62
C ILE A 41 -1.41 -6.93 15.59
N ASP A 42 -0.41 -6.20 15.12
CA ASP A 42 0.24 -5.14 15.90
C ASP A 42 -0.12 -3.78 15.29
N ILE A 43 -0.78 -2.92 16.07
CA ILE A 43 -1.15 -1.57 15.63
C ILE A 43 -0.08 -0.60 16.09
N HIS A 44 0.40 0.24 15.16
CA HIS A 44 1.35 1.32 15.44
C HIS A 44 0.67 2.67 15.22
N THR A 45 0.47 3.39 16.32
CA THR A 45 0.03 4.77 16.31
C THR A 45 1.21 5.72 16.50
N ALA A 46 0.97 7.03 16.48
CA ALA A 46 2.01 8.01 16.82
C ALA A 46 2.46 7.90 18.29
N ASP A 47 1.57 7.44 19.17
CA ASP A 47 1.75 7.49 20.62
C ASP A 47 2.16 6.13 21.21
N ASP A 48 1.67 5.02 20.63
CA ASP A 48 1.89 3.69 21.15
C ASP A 48 1.89 2.58 20.09
N THR A 49 2.31 1.39 20.52
CA THR A 49 2.10 0.14 19.79
C THR A 49 1.25 -0.79 20.64
N THR A 50 0.24 -1.40 20.03
CA THR A 50 -0.64 -2.38 20.69
C THR A 50 -0.60 -3.69 19.92
N ALA A 51 -0.11 -4.76 20.55
CA ALA A 51 -0.13 -6.11 20.00
C ALA A 51 -1.45 -6.80 20.36
N ILE A 52 -2.17 -7.29 19.35
CA ILE A 52 -3.53 -7.81 19.46
C ILE A 52 -3.59 -9.29 19.08
N GLN A 53 -4.02 -10.12 20.03
CA GLN A 53 -4.40 -11.50 19.77
C GLN A 53 -5.92 -11.61 19.61
N CYS A 54 -6.37 -12.25 18.54
CA CYS A 54 -7.75 -12.58 18.27
C CYS A 54 -8.04 -14.06 18.59
N LYS A 55 -9.19 -14.35 19.21
CA LYS A 55 -9.68 -15.73 19.41
C LYS A 55 -11.14 -15.87 19.00
N TYR A 56 -11.43 -16.74 18.03
CA TYR A 56 -12.79 -16.99 17.57
C TYR A 56 -13.24 -18.43 17.82
N TYR A 57 -14.06 -18.63 18.85
CA TYR A 57 -14.58 -19.94 19.22
C TYR A 57 -16.11 -19.91 19.47
N ALA A 58 -16.87 -19.54 18.44
CA ALA A 58 -18.33 -19.36 18.49
C ALA A 58 -19.15 -20.60 18.90
N LYS A 59 -18.55 -21.80 18.93
CA LYS A 59 -19.22 -23.05 19.31
C LYS A 59 -18.93 -23.47 20.76
N THR A 60 -17.95 -22.85 21.41
CA THR A 60 -17.48 -23.29 22.74
C THR A 60 -17.80 -22.26 23.80
N GLU A 61 -17.99 -22.76 25.02
CA GLU A 61 -18.01 -21.94 26.22
C GLU A 61 -16.59 -21.56 26.62
N TYR A 62 -16.40 -20.31 27.04
CA TYR A 62 -15.13 -19.82 27.55
C TYR A 62 -14.75 -20.52 28.87
N ASN A 63 -13.46 -20.82 28.98
CA ASN A 63 -12.78 -21.22 30.21
C ASN A 63 -11.36 -20.61 30.17
N HIS A 64 -10.79 -20.23 31.32
CA HIS A 64 -9.50 -19.52 31.37
C HIS A 64 -8.37 -20.20 30.59
N SER A 65 -8.37 -21.54 30.53
CA SER A 65 -7.38 -22.32 29.81
C SER A 65 -7.25 -21.98 28.32
N VAL A 66 -8.30 -21.48 27.67
CA VAL A 66 -8.31 -21.26 26.21
C VAL A 66 -7.56 -19.98 25.78
N ILE A 67 -7.32 -19.05 26.71
CA ILE A 67 -6.53 -17.83 26.48
C ILE A 67 -5.19 -17.85 27.21
N LYS A 68 -4.93 -18.91 27.97
CA LYS A 68 -3.77 -19.05 28.82
C LYS A 68 -2.44 -18.94 28.06
N GLU A 69 -2.33 -19.68 26.97
CA GLU A 69 -1.12 -19.70 26.13
C GLU A 69 -0.82 -18.32 25.53
N PRO A 70 -1.79 -17.61 24.91
CA PRO A 70 -1.59 -16.22 24.50
C PRO A 70 -1.13 -15.29 25.62
N ILE A 71 -1.73 -15.35 26.81
CA ILE A 71 -1.32 -14.50 27.94
C ILE A 71 0.13 -14.80 28.36
N MET A 72 0.55 -16.08 28.33
CA MET A 72 1.94 -16.46 28.60
C MET A 72 2.90 -15.91 27.53
N TYR A 73 2.52 -15.93 26.24
CA TYR A 73 3.34 -15.34 25.17
C TYR A 73 3.48 -13.83 25.31
N MET A 74 2.38 -13.13 25.61
CA MET A 74 2.40 -11.70 25.92
C MET A 74 3.33 -11.38 27.10
N LEU A 75 3.29 -12.19 28.17
CA LEU A 75 4.18 -12.02 29.33
C LEU A 75 5.65 -12.29 28.99
N THR A 76 5.93 -13.29 28.15
CA THR A 76 7.29 -13.56 27.64
C THR A 76 7.82 -12.34 26.90
N HIS A 77 7.03 -11.76 25.98
CA HIS A 77 7.42 -10.54 25.28
C HIS A 77 7.61 -9.38 26.25
N PHE A 78 6.75 -9.25 27.27
CA PHE A 78 6.87 -8.19 28.29
C PHE A 78 8.20 -8.28 29.05
N ALA A 79 8.68 -9.49 29.34
CA ALA A 79 9.99 -9.68 29.96
C ALA A 79 11.13 -9.15 29.08
N GLU A 80 11.01 -9.26 27.75
CA GLU A 80 11.98 -8.68 26.79
C GLU A 80 11.92 -7.15 26.75
N VAL A 81 10.71 -6.59 26.82
CA VAL A 81 10.48 -5.13 26.96
C VAL A 81 11.12 -4.61 28.23
N LYS A 82 10.88 -5.27 29.37
CA LYS A 82 11.48 -4.92 30.67
C LYS A 82 13.01 -5.00 30.62
N ALA A 83 13.57 -5.97 29.91
CA ALA A 83 15.00 -6.10 29.70
C ALA A 83 15.60 -5.05 28.73
N GLY A 84 14.78 -4.14 28.18
CA GLY A 84 15.21 -3.10 27.25
C GLY A 84 15.58 -3.62 25.86
N ARG A 85 15.14 -4.83 25.49
CA ARG A 85 15.46 -5.45 24.20
C ARG A 85 14.47 -5.03 23.10
N THR A 86 13.24 -4.74 23.47
CA THR A 86 12.16 -4.30 22.58
C THR A 86 11.48 -3.05 23.15
N PRO A 87 10.86 -2.19 22.30
CA PRO A 87 10.15 -1.00 22.76
C PRO A 87 8.94 -1.36 23.65
N SER A 88 8.53 -0.40 24.50
CA SER A 88 7.30 -0.55 25.29
C SER A 88 6.07 -0.65 24.41
N ILE A 89 5.22 -1.64 24.68
CA ILE A 89 3.96 -1.86 23.97
C ILE A 89 2.83 -2.21 24.93
N LYS A 90 1.60 -2.08 24.45
CA LYS A 90 0.38 -2.57 25.10
C LYS A 90 -0.01 -3.92 24.50
N TYR A 91 -0.75 -4.71 25.28
CA TYR A 91 -1.27 -6.01 24.86
C TYR A 91 -2.78 -6.01 24.91
N PHE A 92 -3.41 -6.57 23.88
CA PHE A 92 -4.86 -6.72 23.84
C PHE A 92 -5.23 -8.12 23.38
N LEU A 93 -5.98 -8.83 24.21
CA LEU A 93 -6.63 -10.08 23.81
C LEU A 93 -8.11 -9.83 23.57
N THR A 94 -8.55 -10.01 22.33
CA THR A 94 -9.97 -9.98 21.99
C THR A 94 -10.44 -11.38 21.61
N GLY A 95 -11.64 -11.76 22.04
CA GLY A 95 -12.21 -13.04 21.64
C GLY A 95 -13.73 -13.06 21.60
N TYR A 96 -14.26 -14.06 20.90
CA TYR A 96 -15.69 -14.35 20.83
C TYR A 96 -15.94 -15.82 21.17
N TYR A 97 -16.85 -16.04 22.11
CA TYR A 97 -17.26 -17.36 22.62
C TYR A 97 -18.78 -17.44 22.65
N LYS A 98 -19.31 -18.67 22.65
CA LYS A 98 -20.76 -18.88 22.72
C LYS A 98 -21.36 -18.39 24.05
N SER A 99 -20.63 -18.59 25.14
CA SER A 99 -21.04 -18.34 26.53
C SER A 99 -19.83 -18.42 27.47
N GLY A 100 -20.03 -18.11 28.75
CA GLY A 100 -19.02 -18.31 29.81
C GLY A 100 -18.08 -17.12 30.01
N GLN A 101 -18.23 -16.03 29.26
CA GLN A 101 -17.43 -14.80 29.40
C GLN A 101 -17.49 -14.23 30.82
N ASP A 102 -18.62 -14.41 31.51
CA ASP A 102 -18.87 -14.01 32.90
C ASP A 102 -17.94 -14.68 33.92
N LYS A 103 -17.28 -15.79 33.55
CA LYS A 103 -16.25 -16.41 34.40
C LYS A 103 -15.01 -15.54 34.56
N LEU A 104 -14.71 -14.68 33.58
CA LEU A 104 -13.62 -13.72 33.68
C LEU A 104 -14.14 -12.42 34.29
N GLN A 105 -13.83 -12.21 35.56
CA GLN A 105 -14.10 -10.95 36.24
C GLN A 105 -12.90 -10.02 36.06
N LEU A 106 -13.17 -8.81 35.57
CA LEU A 106 -12.16 -7.77 35.34
C LEU A 106 -12.38 -6.59 36.32
N PRO A 107 -11.31 -5.91 36.77
CA PRO A 107 -9.90 -6.18 36.48
C PRO A 107 -9.38 -7.44 37.20
N ILE A 108 -8.40 -8.13 36.60
CA ILE A 108 -7.68 -9.24 37.25
C ILE A 108 -6.59 -8.69 38.18
N ASP A 109 -6.26 -9.44 39.22
CA ASP A 109 -5.10 -9.20 40.09
C ASP A 109 -3.96 -10.20 39.80
N VAL A 110 -2.85 -10.05 40.52
CA VAL A 110 -1.64 -10.87 40.36
C VAL A 110 -1.92 -12.34 40.71
N ASP A 111 -2.70 -12.60 41.76
CA ASP A 111 -3.02 -13.96 42.20
C ASP A 111 -3.88 -14.67 41.14
N PHE A 112 -4.91 -13.98 40.63
CA PHE A 112 -5.72 -14.49 39.55
C PHE A 112 -4.89 -14.79 38.30
N LEU A 113 -3.99 -13.89 37.91
CA LEU A 113 -3.09 -14.06 36.76
C LEU A 113 -2.21 -15.32 36.95
N LYS A 114 -1.59 -15.48 38.12
CA LYS A 114 -0.74 -16.64 38.44
C LYS A 114 -1.50 -17.95 38.38
N ASP A 115 -2.64 -18.02 39.07
CA ASP A 115 -3.40 -19.27 39.25
C ASP A 115 -4.05 -19.72 37.94
N ASN A 116 -4.61 -18.78 37.18
CA ASN A 116 -5.42 -19.12 36.01
C ASN A 116 -4.61 -19.14 34.71
N PHE A 117 -3.59 -18.27 34.57
CA PHE A 117 -2.87 -18.10 33.31
C PHE A 117 -1.40 -18.51 33.36
N LEU A 118 -0.69 -18.36 34.47
CA LEU A 118 0.76 -18.58 34.49
C LEU A 118 1.23 -19.94 35.04
N THR A 119 0.31 -20.80 35.48
CA THR A 119 0.65 -22.09 36.10
C THR A 119 0.29 -23.28 35.23
N TYR A 120 1.23 -23.95 34.57
CA TYR A 120 0.96 -25.08 33.67
C TYR A 120 1.65 -26.37 34.13
N THR A 121 1.30 -27.50 33.52
CA THR A 121 1.90 -28.79 33.89
C THR A 121 2.45 -29.49 32.66
N ARG A 122 3.70 -29.95 32.75
CA ARG A 122 4.40 -30.67 31.69
C ARG A 122 4.79 -32.06 32.17
N THR A 123 4.73 -33.04 31.29
CA THR A 123 5.29 -34.37 31.58
C THR A 123 6.77 -34.34 31.22
N GLU A 124 7.61 -34.56 32.22
CA GLU A 124 9.06 -34.54 32.08
C GLU A 124 9.65 -35.90 32.52
N GLU A 125 10.78 -36.26 31.95
CA GLU A 125 11.50 -37.46 32.33
C GLU A 125 12.51 -37.11 33.43
N VAL A 126 12.15 -37.45 34.67
CA VAL A 126 13.01 -37.26 35.84
C VAL A 126 13.49 -38.64 36.28
N ASN A 127 14.80 -38.89 36.25
CA ASN A 127 15.39 -40.19 36.62
C ASN A 127 14.80 -41.39 35.86
N LYS A 128 14.57 -41.27 34.54
CA LYS A 128 13.95 -42.30 33.68
C LYS A 128 12.49 -42.62 34.01
N VAL A 129 11.83 -41.80 34.82
CA VAL A 129 10.40 -41.90 35.13
C VAL A 129 9.68 -40.67 34.59
N LYS A 130 8.58 -40.89 33.88
CA LYS A 130 7.71 -39.81 33.42
C LYS A 130 6.91 -39.28 34.61
N ALA A 131 7.22 -38.06 35.05
CA ALA A 131 6.52 -37.37 36.12
C ALA A 131 5.84 -36.11 35.57
N LYS A 132 4.69 -35.75 36.15
CA LYS A 132 3.95 -34.54 35.81
C LYS A 132 4.43 -33.42 36.73
N VAL A 133 5.14 -32.44 36.18
CA VAL A 133 5.79 -31.34 36.92
C VAL A 133 4.99 -30.05 36.70
N THR A 134 4.73 -29.31 37.77
CA THR A 134 4.07 -28.00 37.73
C THR A 134 5.10 -26.90 37.51
N HIS A 135 4.84 -26.06 36.52
CA HIS A 135 5.66 -24.93 36.12
C HIS A 135 4.92 -23.62 36.36
N TYR A 136 5.69 -22.59 36.68
CA TYR A 136 5.19 -21.24 36.93
C TYR A 136 5.92 -20.28 35.98
N HIS A 137 5.22 -19.85 34.94
CA HIS A 137 5.81 -19.08 33.83
C HIS A 137 6.51 -17.79 34.31
N HIS A 138 5.95 -17.09 35.30
CA HIS A 138 6.57 -15.89 35.86
C HIS A 138 7.91 -16.18 36.56
N ILE A 139 8.07 -17.34 37.22
CA ILE A 139 9.33 -17.75 37.86
C ILE A 139 10.38 -18.08 36.79
N GLU A 140 9.97 -18.75 35.72
CA GLU A 140 10.84 -19.07 34.58
C GLU A 140 11.39 -17.81 33.90
N LEU A 141 10.59 -16.74 33.87
CA LEU A 141 10.98 -15.43 33.35
C LEU A 141 11.69 -14.53 34.40
N GLY A 142 11.76 -14.95 35.67
CA GLY A 142 12.35 -14.16 36.75
C GLY A 142 11.59 -12.88 37.08
N LEU A 143 10.25 -12.90 36.93
CA LEU A 143 9.36 -11.76 37.19
C LEU A 143 8.74 -11.84 38.58
N ASP A 144 8.75 -10.71 39.29
CA ASP A 144 8.13 -10.55 40.60
C ASP A 144 6.70 -9.96 40.52
N ASP A 145 6.04 -9.81 41.66
CA ASP A 145 4.66 -9.32 41.72
C ASP A 145 4.53 -7.86 41.28
N ASN A 146 5.58 -7.04 41.42
CA ASN A 146 5.57 -5.68 40.90
C ASN A 146 5.60 -5.70 39.36
N ASP A 147 6.40 -6.58 38.78
CA ASP A 147 6.45 -6.78 37.33
C ASP A 147 5.12 -7.28 36.77
N LEU A 148 4.49 -8.22 37.46
CA LEU A 148 3.17 -8.73 37.06
C LEU A 148 2.10 -7.65 37.14
N ASN A 149 2.13 -6.77 38.14
CA ASN A 149 1.26 -5.60 38.18
C ASN A 149 1.52 -4.63 37.02
N LEU A 150 2.78 -4.39 36.65
CA LEU A 150 3.11 -3.57 35.48
C LEU A 150 2.60 -4.20 34.18
N PHE A 151 2.73 -5.52 34.03
CA PHE A 151 2.17 -6.25 32.89
C PHE A 151 0.64 -6.15 32.83
N ILE A 152 -0.06 -6.37 33.96
CA ILE A 152 -1.52 -6.24 34.06
C ILE A 152 -1.97 -4.84 33.61
N ASN A 153 -1.24 -3.79 33.99
CA ASN A 153 -1.56 -2.42 33.57
C ASN A 153 -1.40 -2.17 32.06
N GLN A 154 -0.62 -3.00 31.35
CA GLN A 154 -0.47 -2.95 29.89
C GLN A 154 -1.38 -3.95 29.16
N LEU A 155 -2.06 -4.84 29.89
CA LEU A 155 -2.89 -5.91 29.34
C LEU A 155 -4.37 -5.54 29.38
N LYS A 156 -5.01 -5.58 28.21
CA LYS A 156 -6.47 -5.53 28.09
C LYS A 156 -6.99 -6.89 27.63
N ILE A 157 -8.10 -7.35 28.22
CA ILE A 157 -8.80 -8.56 27.77
C ILE A 157 -10.27 -8.18 27.51
N ASP A 158 -10.78 -8.55 26.34
CA ASP A 158 -12.19 -8.40 25.97
C ASP A 158 -12.72 -9.67 25.28
N LEU A 159 -13.52 -10.44 26.01
CA LEU A 159 -14.11 -11.70 25.52
C LEU A 159 -15.48 -11.50 24.86
N ASN A 160 -15.92 -10.25 24.73
CA ASN A 160 -17.16 -9.86 24.06
C ASN A 160 -16.87 -9.21 22.70
N GLY A 161 -15.91 -9.77 21.97
CA GLY A 161 -15.63 -9.39 20.59
C GLY A 161 -16.87 -9.49 19.69
N GLN A 162 -16.81 -8.94 18.49
CA GLN A 162 -17.92 -9.04 17.55
C GLN A 162 -18.08 -10.48 17.04
N GLU A 163 -19.30 -10.92 16.78
CA GLU A 163 -19.53 -12.15 16.02
C GLU A 163 -18.99 -11.98 14.59
N PHE A 164 -18.56 -13.07 13.96
CA PHE A 164 -17.92 -13.06 12.64
C PHE A 164 -18.69 -12.28 11.56
N ASP A 165 -19.99 -12.56 11.38
CA ASP A 165 -20.81 -11.87 10.36
C ASP A 165 -21.08 -10.42 10.78
N ALA A 166 -21.19 -10.13 12.08
CA ALA A 166 -21.32 -8.76 12.58
C ALA A 166 -20.06 -7.92 12.32
N GLN A 167 -18.88 -8.54 12.44
CA GLN A 167 -17.60 -7.92 12.12
C GLN A 167 -17.48 -7.65 10.62
N TYR A 168 -17.78 -8.64 9.80
CA TYR A 168 -17.86 -8.49 8.34
C TYR A 168 -18.77 -7.31 7.95
N ASN A 169 -19.97 -7.23 8.52
CA ASN A 169 -20.89 -6.11 8.28
C ASN A 169 -20.33 -4.75 8.73
N SER A 170 -19.52 -4.72 9.79
CA SER A 170 -18.83 -3.51 10.24
C SER A 170 -17.78 -3.05 9.24
N ILE A 171 -17.05 -3.99 8.62
CA ILE A 171 -16.11 -3.71 7.52
C ILE A 171 -16.84 -3.13 6.31
N ILE A 172 -17.94 -3.75 5.89
CA ILE A 172 -18.73 -3.25 4.74
C ILE A 172 -19.23 -1.82 5.00
N LYS A 173 -19.71 -1.53 6.21
CA LYS A 173 -20.10 -0.16 6.60
C LYS A 173 -18.92 0.81 6.57
N ALA A 174 -17.76 0.40 7.07
CA ALA A 174 -16.56 1.22 7.06
C ALA A 174 -16.09 1.52 5.62
N LEU A 175 -16.08 0.52 4.73
CA LEU A 175 -15.73 0.67 3.31
C LEU A 175 -16.69 1.61 2.58
N LYS A 176 -18.00 1.48 2.82
CA LYS A 176 -19.02 2.40 2.27
C LYS A 176 -18.72 3.84 2.69
N ARG A 177 -18.34 4.06 3.95
CA ARG A 177 -17.98 5.40 4.47
C ARG A 177 -16.70 5.93 3.82
N VAL A 178 -15.64 5.13 3.78
CA VAL A 178 -14.31 5.53 3.29
C VAL A 178 -14.33 5.84 1.80
N PHE A 179 -14.97 5.00 0.98
CA PHE A 179 -14.97 5.15 -0.49
C PHE A 179 -16.22 5.82 -1.05
N ASN A 180 -17.17 6.22 -0.19
CA ASN A 180 -18.47 6.76 -0.60
C ASN A 180 -19.13 5.93 -1.73
N CYS A 181 -19.20 4.62 -1.51
CA CYS A 181 -19.59 3.65 -2.53
C CYS A 181 -20.87 2.89 -2.17
N SER A 182 -21.42 2.16 -3.14
CA SER A 182 -22.57 1.28 -2.91
C SER A 182 -22.18 0.06 -2.08
N GLU A 183 -23.17 -0.61 -1.49
CA GLU A 183 -22.96 -1.87 -0.78
C GLU A 183 -22.34 -2.94 -1.67
N PHE A 184 -22.84 -3.06 -2.90
CA PHE A 184 -22.30 -3.97 -3.90
C PHE A 184 -20.80 -3.72 -4.15
N SER A 185 -20.40 -2.46 -4.30
CA SER A 185 -18.98 -2.12 -4.49
C SER A 185 -18.16 -2.38 -3.22
N ALA A 186 -18.70 -2.11 -2.03
CA ALA A 186 -17.99 -2.39 -0.78
C ALA A 186 -17.72 -3.89 -0.60
N GLU A 187 -18.73 -4.74 -0.82
CA GLU A 187 -18.65 -6.19 -0.67
C GLU A 187 -17.87 -6.87 -1.80
N TYR A 188 -18.29 -6.68 -3.05
CA TYR A 188 -17.75 -7.47 -4.15
C TYR A 188 -16.45 -6.91 -4.73
N PHE A 189 -16.12 -5.65 -4.47
CA PHE A 189 -14.90 -5.02 -4.98
C PHE A 189 -13.90 -4.70 -3.86
N PHE A 190 -14.25 -3.78 -2.95
CA PHE A 190 -13.27 -3.29 -1.97
C PHE A 190 -12.89 -4.32 -0.91
N TYR A 191 -13.84 -5.07 -0.36
CA TYR A 191 -13.55 -6.11 0.64
C TYR A 191 -12.69 -7.22 0.05
N ASN A 192 -12.98 -7.70 -1.16
CA ASN A 192 -12.16 -8.71 -1.83
C ASN A 192 -10.72 -8.23 -2.07
N ASN A 193 -10.54 -6.97 -2.45
CA ASN A 193 -9.21 -6.37 -2.57
C ASN A 193 -8.50 -6.27 -1.22
N ALA A 194 -9.20 -5.82 -0.17
CA ALA A 194 -8.69 -5.73 1.19
C ALA A 194 -8.21 -7.09 1.72
N LEU A 195 -9.08 -8.10 1.64
CA LEU A 195 -8.77 -9.47 2.05
C LEU A 195 -7.54 -10.02 1.31
N ARG A 196 -7.43 -9.79 -0.01
CA ARG A 196 -6.25 -10.17 -0.78
C ARG A 196 -4.99 -9.52 -0.22
N ILE A 197 -5.01 -8.21 0.04
CA ILE A 197 -3.84 -7.48 0.56
C ILE A 197 -3.41 -8.02 1.93
N ILE A 198 -4.35 -8.23 2.86
CA ILE A 198 -4.03 -8.75 4.20
C ILE A 198 -3.48 -10.17 4.12
N LYS A 199 -4.12 -11.05 3.34
CA LYS A 199 -3.64 -12.42 3.13
C LYS A 199 -2.23 -12.42 2.51
N ASP A 200 -1.97 -11.59 1.51
CA ASP A 200 -0.67 -11.51 0.83
C ASP A 200 0.42 -10.99 1.78
N LEU A 201 0.08 -10.12 2.75
CA LEU A 201 1.00 -9.66 3.80
C LEU A 201 1.29 -10.77 4.82
N ALA A 202 0.25 -11.44 5.32
CA ALA A 202 0.36 -12.47 6.36
C ALA A 202 1.32 -13.61 5.99
N ILE A 203 1.36 -13.99 4.70
CA ILE A 203 2.20 -15.10 4.22
C ILE A 203 3.65 -14.72 3.89
N LYS A 204 4.03 -13.44 4.02
CA LYS A 204 5.41 -13.03 3.69
C LYS A 204 6.41 -13.60 4.70
N PRO A 205 7.62 -13.99 4.30
CA PRO A 205 8.57 -14.65 5.20
C PRO A 205 9.16 -13.71 6.28
N LYS A 206 9.27 -12.40 6.02
CA LYS A 206 9.87 -11.43 6.94
C LYS A 206 8.79 -10.55 7.58
N ALA A 207 8.84 -10.38 8.90
CA ALA A 207 7.94 -9.52 9.67
C ALA A 207 7.95 -8.05 9.18
N SER A 208 9.13 -7.53 8.81
CA SER A 208 9.28 -6.17 8.26
C SER A 208 8.44 -5.93 6.99
N ASP A 209 8.19 -6.98 6.21
CA ASP A 209 7.48 -6.87 4.94
C ASP A 209 5.96 -6.99 5.13
N ARG A 210 5.50 -7.31 6.35
CA ARG A 210 4.09 -7.44 6.75
C ARG A 210 3.49 -6.13 7.27
N LEU A 211 4.27 -5.05 7.28
CA LEU A 211 3.83 -3.71 7.67
C LEU A 211 3.06 -3.03 6.53
N ILE A 212 1.94 -2.39 6.86
CA ILE A 212 1.20 -1.54 5.94
C ILE A 212 0.57 -0.35 6.66
N THR A 213 0.78 0.86 6.12
CA THR A 213 0.12 2.06 6.62
C THR A 213 -1.32 2.14 6.10
N GLN A 214 -2.20 2.85 6.81
CA GLN A 214 -3.57 3.08 6.37
C GLN A 214 -3.62 3.67 4.95
N ARG A 215 -2.83 4.73 4.67
CA ARG A 215 -2.77 5.33 3.33
C ARG A 215 -2.42 4.31 2.26
N THR A 216 -1.32 3.57 2.47
CA THR A 216 -0.86 2.56 1.52
C THR A 216 -1.90 1.47 1.29
N PHE A 217 -2.62 1.07 2.35
CA PHE A 217 -3.68 0.09 2.25
C PHE A 217 -4.84 0.60 1.40
N LEU A 218 -5.35 1.80 1.67
CA LEU A 218 -6.45 2.42 0.92
C LEU A 218 -6.09 2.60 -0.57
N ASP A 219 -4.88 3.07 -0.87
CA ASP A 219 -4.39 3.23 -2.24
C ASP A 219 -4.30 1.90 -2.99
N LYS A 220 -3.94 0.81 -2.28
CA LYS A 220 -3.81 -0.52 -2.89
C LYS A 220 -5.14 -1.17 -3.20
N ILE A 221 -6.18 -0.91 -2.40
CA ILE A 221 -7.51 -1.51 -2.61
C ILE A 221 -8.39 -0.71 -3.58
N ASP A 222 -8.10 0.58 -3.81
CA ASP A 222 -8.78 1.40 -4.82
C ASP A 222 -8.20 1.22 -6.22
N LYS A 223 -8.62 0.14 -6.89
CA LYS A 223 -8.22 -0.19 -8.28
C LYS A 223 -9.34 0.06 -9.29
N LYS A 224 -10.34 0.89 -8.95
CA LYS A 224 -11.59 1.03 -9.72
C LYS A 224 -11.36 1.46 -11.16
N THR A 225 -10.40 2.35 -11.39
CA THR A 225 -10.09 2.88 -12.73
C THR A 225 -9.54 1.79 -13.65
N ILE A 226 -8.71 0.89 -13.13
CA ILE A 226 -8.16 -0.24 -13.89
C ILE A 226 -9.30 -1.17 -14.30
N LEU A 227 -10.13 -1.58 -13.32
CA LEU A 227 -11.26 -2.48 -13.58
C LEU A 227 -12.28 -1.85 -14.55
N PHE A 228 -12.56 -0.55 -14.41
CA PHE A 228 -13.43 0.17 -15.33
C PHE A 228 -12.88 0.15 -16.76
N ASN A 229 -11.58 0.41 -16.94
CA ASN A 229 -10.96 0.38 -18.26
C ASN A 229 -11.03 -1.02 -18.88
N GLU A 230 -10.72 -2.07 -18.11
CA GLU A 230 -10.82 -3.46 -18.58
C GLU A 230 -12.24 -3.80 -19.03
N TRP A 231 -13.25 -3.52 -18.20
CA TRP A 231 -14.65 -3.79 -18.55
C TRP A 231 -15.14 -2.92 -19.71
N PHE A 232 -14.74 -1.65 -19.77
CA PHE A 232 -15.12 -0.77 -20.86
C PHE A 232 -14.56 -1.29 -22.19
N ILE A 233 -13.30 -1.72 -22.22
CA ILE A 233 -12.68 -2.33 -23.40
C ILE A 233 -13.44 -3.62 -23.79
N GLN A 234 -13.79 -4.47 -22.83
CA GLN A 234 -14.55 -5.70 -23.09
C GLN A 234 -15.94 -5.42 -23.67
N ILE A 235 -16.65 -4.41 -23.17
CA ILE A 235 -18.04 -4.13 -23.55
C ILE A 235 -18.14 -3.27 -24.83
N LYS A 236 -17.30 -2.23 -24.96
CA LYS A 236 -17.38 -1.22 -26.04
C LYS A 236 -16.29 -1.37 -27.09
N GLY A 237 -15.28 -2.18 -26.83
CA GLY A 237 -14.12 -2.36 -27.70
C GLY A 237 -13.06 -1.29 -27.52
N LEU A 238 -11.81 -1.66 -27.83
CA LEU A 238 -10.62 -0.83 -27.65
C LEU A 238 -10.72 0.53 -28.38
N LYS A 239 -11.20 0.56 -29.61
CA LYS A 239 -11.27 1.80 -30.41
C LYS A 239 -12.17 2.87 -29.77
N ALA A 240 -13.30 2.46 -29.20
CA ALA A 240 -14.22 3.37 -28.51
C ALA A 240 -13.59 3.90 -27.21
N HIS A 241 -12.85 3.04 -26.50
CA HIS A 241 -12.13 3.42 -25.28
C HIS A 241 -11.06 4.48 -25.55
N LEU A 242 -10.17 4.23 -26.53
CA LEU A 242 -9.12 5.18 -26.91
C LEU A 242 -9.70 6.52 -27.39
N ALA A 243 -10.84 6.49 -28.12
CA ALA A 243 -11.54 7.70 -28.54
C ALA A 243 -12.16 8.48 -27.37
N ALA A 244 -12.65 7.79 -26.33
CA ALA A 244 -13.16 8.42 -25.11
C ALA A 244 -12.03 9.10 -24.33
N LEU A 245 -10.90 8.42 -24.14
CA LEU A 245 -9.70 8.99 -23.50
C LEU A 245 -9.19 10.23 -24.25
N ARG A 246 -9.14 10.16 -25.59
CA ARG A 246 -8.81 11.32 -26.43
C ARG A 246 -9.78 12.47 -26.19
N LYS A 247 -11.07 12.18 -26.19
CA LYS A 247 -12.13 13.19 -25.99
C LYS A 247 -11.98 13.87 -24.63
N GLU A 248 -11.72 13.10 -23.58
CA GLU A 248 -11.62 13.61 -22.22
C GLU A 248 -10.37 14.48 -22.01
N TYR A 249 -9.21 14.05 -22.53
CA TYR A 249 -7.93 14.65 -22.15
C TYR A 249 -7.21 15.44 -23.25
N PHE A 250 -7.52 15.21 -24.54
CA PHE A 250 -6.67 15.65 -25.65
C PHE A 250 -7.45 16.35 -26.80
N THR A 251 -8.70 16.79 -26.61
CA THR A 251 -9.50 17.48 -27.65
C THR A 251 -9.56 19.01 -27.55
N GLN A 252 -8.71 19.64 -26.73
CA GLN A 252 -8.73 21.09 -26.58
C GLN A 252 -8.26 21.82 -27.86
N LEU A 253 -9.05 22.80 -28.32
CA LEU A 253 -8.75 23.57 -29.55
C LEU A 253 -7.58 24.56 -29.38
N ASN A 254 -7.51 25.22 -28.22
CA ASN A 254 -6.46 26.20 -27.91
C ASN A 254 -5.55 25.66 -26.81
N ILE A 255 -4.39 25.15 -27.21
CA ILE A 255 -3.42 24.56 -26.29
C ILE A 255 -2.76 25.69 -25.48
N SER A 256 -3.10 25.76 -24.20
CA SER A 256 -2.49 26.72 -23.27
C SER A 256 -1.02 26.38 -23.02
N PRO A 257 -0.14 27.36 -22.71
CA PRO A 257 1.30 27.16 -22.52
C PRO A 257 1.64 26.58 -21.14
N PHE A 258 1.01 25.45 -20.79
CA PHE A 258 1.30 24.70 -19.56
C PHE A 258 2.54 23.84 -19.72
N GLU A 259 3.22 23.57 -18.61
CA GLU A 259 4.36 22.66 -18.57
C GLU A 259 3.81 21.22 -18.51
N ARG A 260 3.89 20.51 -19.63
CA ARG A 260 3.28 19.17 -19.79
C ARG A 260 4.32 18.07 -19.77
N PHE A 261 4.10 17.06 -18.95
CA PHE A 261 4.95 15.89 -18.81
C PHE A 261 4.25 14.67 -19.40
N PHE A 262 4.89 14.00 -20.34
CA PHE A 262 4.46 12.73 -20.90
C PHE A 262 5.40 11.64 -20.38
N ILE A 263 4.89 10.84 -19.45
CA ILE A 263 5.62 9.75 -18.81
C ILE A 263 5.14 8.45 -19.47
N LEU A 264 5.99 7.81 -20.25
CA LEU A 264 5.60 6.70 -21.12
C LEU A 264 6.24 5.39 -20.65
N GLU A 265 5.43 4.40 -20.31
CA GLU A 265 5.93 3.03 -20.10
C GLU A 265 6.02 2.26 -21.41
N THR A 266 7.15 1.60 -21.59
CA THR A 266 7.43 0.73 -22.73
C THR A 266 7.69 -0.69 -22.24
N ASP A 267 7.21 -1.68 -22.98
CA ASP A 267 7.52 -3.08 -22.71
C ASP A 267 9.00 -3.34 -23.04
N THR A 268 9.78 -3.72 -22.03
CA THR A 268 11.23 -3.97 -22.16
C THR A 268 11.56 -5.10 -23.13
N ALA A 269 10.63 -6.05 -23.34
CA ALA A 269 10.84 -7.20 -24.22
C ALA A 269 10.45 -6.94 -25.68
N TYR A 270 9.56 -5.97 -25.93
CA TYR A 270 8.93 -5.76 -27.24
C TYR A 270 8.90 -4.29 -27.70
N CYS A 271 9.77 -3.44 -27.16
CA CYS A 271 9.82 -2.03 -27.53
C CYS A 271 10.21 -1.84 -29.01
N ASN A 272 9.22 -1.63 -29.87
CA ASN A 272 9.44 -1.19 -31.24
C ASN A 272 9.86 0.29 -31.25
N ASN A 273 11.12 0.55 -31.60
CA ASN A 273 11.68 1.89 -31.74
C ASN A 273 10.85 2.81 -32.63
N ILE A 274 10.28 2.26 -33.71
CA ILE A 274 9.53 3.05 -34.69
C ILE A 274 8.28 3.63 -34.03
N ASP A 275 7.48 2.81 -33.36
CA ASP A 275 6.27 3.26 -32.69
C ASP A 275 6.57 4.29 -31.58
N LEU A 276 7.66 4.08 -30.83
CA LEU A 276 8.09 4.99 -29.77
C LEU A 276 8.51 6.36 -30.32
N ILE A 277 9.32 6.37 -31.38
CA ILE A 277 9.77 7.61 -32.03
C ILE A 277 8.58 8.33 -32.68
N GLU A 278 7.68 7.61 -33.35
CA GLU A 278 6.44 8.19 -33.88
C GLU A 278 5.58 8.84 -32.80
N VAL A 279 5.46 8.21 -31.62
CA VAL A 279 4.74 8.79 -30.47
C VAL A 279 5.44 10.05 -29.97
N ILE A 280 6.76 10.05 -29.83
CA ILE A 280 7.52 11.24 -29.41
C ILE A 280 7.37 12.37 -30.42
N HIS A 281 7.43 12.08 -31.72
CA HIS A 281 7.15 13.04 -32.80
C HIS A 281 5.74 13.61 -32.70
N LEU A 282 4.74 12.76 -32.48
CA LEU A 282 3.36 13.19 -32.34
C LEU A 282 3.20 14.12 -31.14
N ILE A 283 3.83 13.80 -30.01
CA ILE A 283 3.85 14.63 -28.81
C ILE A 283 4.52 15.98 -29.09
N ALA A 284 5.73 15.98 -29.65
CA ALA A 284 6.46 17.20 -29.99
C ALA A 284 5.67 18.07 -30.99
N LYS A 285 5.04 17.46 -31.99
CA LYS A 285 4.24 18.16 -33.00
C LYS A 285 2.98 18.80 -32.41
N LYS A 286 2.25 18.10 -31.54
CA LYS A 286 0.99 18.57 -30.96
C LYS A 286 1.19 19.51 -29.77
N TRP A 287 2.24 19.31 -28.99
CA TRP A 287 2.44 19.98 -27.69
C TRP A 287 3.65 20.90 -27.65
N SER A 288 4.21 21.26 -28.80
CA SER A 288 5.20 22.32 -28.94
C SER A 288 4.68 23.45 -29.84
N LYS A 289 4.86 24.70 -29.40
CA LYS A 289 4.51 25.87 -30.20
C LYS A 289 5.61 26.91 -30.08
N LEU A 290 6.46 26.97 -31.10
CA LEU A 290 7.69 27.78 -31.12
C LEU A 290 7.71 28.82 -32.25
N THR A 291 6.54 29.17 -32.79
CA THR A 291 6.47 30.15 -33.88
C THR A 291 6.91 31.52 -33.38
N GLN A 292 7.51 32.33 -34.26
CA GLN A 292 7.99 33.67 -33.89
C GLN A 292 6.90 34.60 -33.34
N ARG A 293 5.63 34.32 -33.68
CA ARG A 293 4.45 35.09 -33.23
C ARG A 293 3.87 34.61 -31.91
N GLU A 294 4.34 33.48 -31.38
CA GLU A 294 3.84 32.94 -30.12
C GLU A 294 4.43 33.72 -28.94
N THR A 295 3.58 34.37 -28.16
CA THR A 295 3.99 35.21 -27.02
C THR A 295 4.41 34.37 -25.82
N SER A 296 3.93 33.13 -25.73
CA SER A 296 4.31 32.21 -24.67
C SER A 296 4.67 30.85 -25.26
N PRO A 297 5.85 30.72 -25.90
CA PRO A 297 6.25 29.46 -26.49
C PRO A 297 6.43 28.37 -25.42
N PHE A 298 6.11 27.15 -25.79
CA PHE A 298 6.18 26.00 -24.89
C PHE A 298 6.58 24.72 -25.64
N CYS A 299 7.10 23.77 -24.88
CA CYS A 299 7.39 22.42 -25.36
C CYS A 299 7.12 21.40 -24.23
N PRO A 300 6.87 20.12 -24.57
CA PRO A 300 6.60 19.11 -23.57
C PRO A 300 7.90 18.51 -23.00
N TYR A 301 7.75 17.87 -21.85
CA TYR A 301 8.73 16.97 -21.22
C TYR A 301 8.34 15.53 -21.51
N VAL A 302 9.32 14.68 -21.81
CA VAL A 302 9.13 13.24 -22.02
C VAL A 302 10.06 12.46 -21.11
N PHE A 303 9.51 11.43 -20.47
CA PHE A 303 10.26 10.40 -19.75
C PHE A 303 9.85 9.02 -20.28
N LEU A 304 10.82 8.12 -20.42
CA LEU A 304 10.61 6.77 -20.92
C LEU A 304 10.97 5.73 -19.86
N LYS A 305 9.96 5.01 -19.36
CA LYS A 305 10.14 3.88 -18.43
C LYS A 305 10.35 2.60 -19.24
N GLY A 306 11.34 1.80 -18.84
CA GLY A 306 11.64 0.51 -19.48
C GLY A 306 12.65 0.59 -20.63
N VAL A 307 13.30 1.74 -20.82
CA VAL A 307 14.33 1.96 -21.84
C VAL A 307 15.71 2.00 -21.17
N THR A 308 16.68 1.26 -21.69
CA THR A 308 18.07 1.28 -21.17
C THR A 308 18.78 2.59 -21.51
N ALA A 309 19.89 2.89 -20.84
CA ALA A 309 20.65 4.10 -21.10
C ALA A 309 21.18 4.16 -22.54
N GLU A 310 21.69 3.03 -23.06
CA GLU A 310 22.16 2.90 -24.44
C GLU A 310 21.01 3.18 -25.41
N LYS A 311 19.84 2.62 -25.10
CA LYS A 311 18.67 2.77 -25.95
C LYS A 311 18.12 4.18 -25.97
N LEU A 312 18.16 4.87 -24.82
CA LEU A 312 17.81 6.27 -24.73
C LEU A 312 18.75 7.15 -25.57
N ILE A 313 20.05 6.84 -25.61
CA ILE A 313 21.03 7.53 -26.47
C ILE A 313 20.68 7.31 -27.95
N GLU A 314 20.34 6.10 -28.37
CA GLU A 314 19.89 5.82 -29.75
C GLU A 314 18.67 6.66 -30.12
N ILE A 315 17.65 6.71 -29.25
CA ILE A 315 16.42 7.49 -29.47
C ILE A 315 16.74 8.98 -29.57
N LYS A 316 17.52 9.54 -28.64
CA LYS A 316 17.93 10.95 -28.65
C LYS A 316 18.69 11.29 -29.95
N THR A 317 19.57 10.40 -30.39
CA THR A 317 20.35 10.56 -31.63
C THR A 317 19.44 10.56 -32.86
N GLN A 318 18.48 9.63 -32.92
CA GLN A 318 17.54 9.56 -34.04
C GLN A 318 16.63 10.79 -34.09
N LEU A 319 16.09 11.25 -32.95
CA LEU A 319 15.28 12.48 -32.88
C LEU A 319 16.05 13.71 -33.38
N LEU A 320 17.33 13.82 -33.03
CA LEU A 320 18.19 14.91 -33.49
C LEU A 320 18.43 14.85 -35.00
N ASN A 321 18.73 13.65 -35.54
CA ASN A 321 18.91 13.42 -36.97
C ASN A 321 17.63 13.76 -37.77
N GLU A 322 16.46 13.58 -37.16
CA GLU A 322 15.15 13.91 -37.73
C GLU A 322 14.73 15.37 -37.47
N GLY A 323 15.62 16.21 -36.91
CA GLY A 323 15.42 17.66 -36.75
C GLY A 323 14.58 18.07 -35.54
N ILE A 324 14.44 17.21 -34.53
CA ILE A 324 13.90 17.56 -33.22
C ILE A 324 15.05 17.95 -32.30
N LEU A 325 15.17 19.24 -32.01
CA LEU A 325 16.10 19.73 -31.00
C LEU A 325 15.55 19.40 -29.61
N ILE A 326 16.37 18.71 -28.83
CA ILE A 326 16.05 18.28 -27.47
C ILE A 326 16.88 19.06 -26.45
N ASN A 327 16.37 19.13 -25.22
CA ASN A 327 17.14 19.53 -24.03
C ASN A 327 16.98 18.44 -22.98
N ASP A 328 18.08 17.89 -22.46
CA ASP A 328 18.06 16.84 -21.46
C ASP A 328 18.63 17.26 -20.09
N GLY A 329 18.95 18.56 -19.92
CA GLY A 329 19.32 19.13 -18.63
C GLY A 329 20.78 18.90 -18.22
N HIS A 330 21.62 18.37 -19.11
CA HIS A 330 23.04 18.13 -18.86
C HIS A 330 23.91 19.13 -19.64
N PRO A 331 24.78 19.94 -18.99
CA PRO A 331 25.62 20.91 -19.69
C PRO A 331 26.73 20.28 -20.54
N PHE A 332 27.22 19.10 -20.15
CA PHE A 332 28.28 18.36 -20.85
C PHE A 332 28.19 16.85 -20.56
N LEU A 333 28.93 16.03 -21.31
CA LEU A 333 28.94 14.57 -21.15
C LEU A 333 29.39 14.18 -19.74
N GLY A 334 28.57 13.41 -19.03
CA GLY A 334 28.86 12.94 -17.67
C GLY A 334 28.58 13.95 -16.55
N SER A 335 28.01 15.11 -16.87
CA SER A 335 27.55 16.08 -15.86
C SER A 335 26.31 15.61 -15.11
N ASP A 336 26.13 16.11 -13.89
CA ASP A 336 24.89 15.93 -13.13
C ASP A 336 23.71 16.64 -13.80
N PHE A 337 22.50 16.14 -13.53
CA PHE A 337 21.26 16.76 -14.00
C PHE A 337 21.07 18.14 -13.36
N ASN A 338 20.75 19.14 -14.18
CA ASN A 338 20.55 20.51 -13.71
C ASN A 338 19.14 21.00 -14.02
N THR A 339 18.37 21.26 -12.96
CA THR A 339 17.00 21.76 -13.04
C THR A 339 16.92 23.14 -13.72
N THR A 340 17.91 24.00 -13.57
CA THR A 340 17.91 25.32 -14.24
C THR A 340 18.09 25.17 -15.75
N LEU A 341 18.91 24.20 -16.20
CA LEU A 341 19.14 23.95 -17.63
C LEU A 341 17.94 23.30 -18.29
N ILE A 342 17.32 22.29 -17.69
CA ILE A 342 16.12 21.67 -18.26
C ILE A 342 14.97 22.69 -18.33
N LEU A 343 14.92 23.66 -17.41
CA LEU A 343 13.90 24.72 -17.39
C LEU A 343 14.13 25.83 -18.43
N LYS A 344 15.23 25.80 -19.19
CA LYS A 344 15.46 26.76 -20.27
C LYS A 344 14.21 26.88 -21.15
N PRO A 345 13.67 28.11 -21.34
CA PRO A 345 12.43 28.30 -22.06
C PRO A 345 12.64 27.94 -23.53
N ALA A 346 11.75 27.12 -24.09
CA ALA A 346 11.73 26.88 -25.51
C ALA A 346 11.27 28.15 -26.24
N ASN A 347 11.84 28.45 -27.41
CA ASN A 347 11.41 29.57 -28.25
C ASN A 347 11.86 29.38 -29.70
N PHE A 348 11.49 30.31 -30.58
CA PHE A 348 11.86 30.27 -32.00
C PHE A 348 13.39 30.26 -32.23
N GLN A 349 14.17 30.95 -31.40
CA GLN A 349 15.62 31.10 -31.58
C GLN A 349 16.40 29.85 -31.21
N ASN A 350 16.07 29.23 -30.06
CA ASN A 350 16.74 28.01 -29.62
C ASN A 350 16.12 26.73 -30.20
N GLY A 351 14.89 26.81 -30.70
CA GLY A 351 14.21 25.71 -31.39
C GLY A 351 13.97 24.46 -30.54
N ILE A 352 14.08 24.53 -29.22
CA ILE A 352 13.93 23.37 -28.32
C ILE A 352 12.48 22.87 -28.42
N LYS A 353 12.28 21.74 -29.10
CA LYS A 353 10.95 21.16 -29.34
C LYS A 353 10.54 20.17 -28.28
N LEU A 354 11.50 19.64 -27.52
CA LEU A 354 11.27 18.58 -26.56
C LEU A 354 12.27 18.65 -25.41
N LYS A 355 11.82 18.34 -24.21
CA LYS A 355 12.68 18.16 -23.05
C LYS A 355 12.66 16.68 -22.63
N VAL A 356 13.81 16.06 -22.45
CA VAL A 356 13.91 14.61 -22.17
C VAL A 356 14.49 14.38 -20.78
N LEU A 357 13.74 13.70 -19.93
CA LEU A 357 14.14 13.34 -18.57
C LEU A 357 14.61 11.88 -18.55
N SER A 358 15.73 11.62 -17.88
CA SER A 358 16.39 10.31 -17.91
C SER A 358 15.98 9.40 -16.74
N THR A 359 15.56 9.96 -15.61
CA THR A 359 15.19 9.22 -14.39
C THR A 359 13.86 9.73 -13.82
N VAL A 360 13.25 8.93 -12.93
CA VAL A 360 12.03 9.33 -12.21
C VAL A 360 12.32 10.51 -11.27
N ASP A 361 13.50 10.53 -10.64
CA ASP A 361 13.91 11.61 -9.74
C ASP A 361 13.99 12.95 -10.49
N ASN A 362 14.50 12.95 -11.73
CA ASN A 362 14.54 14.15 -12.57
C ASN A 362 13.12 14.72 -12.82
N ILE A 363 12.08 13.87 -12.88
CA ILE A 363 10.68 14.31 -13.01
C ILE A 363 10.26 15.07 -11.75
N SER A 364 10.45 14.45 -10.58
CA SER A 364 10.12 15.04 -9.28
C SER A 364 10.85 16.37 -9.07
N ASP A 365 12.16 16.40 -9.30
CA ASP A 365 13.00 17.59 -9.15
C ASP A 365 12.54 18.72 -10.08
N THR A 366 12.19 18.40 -11.33
CA THR A 366 11.71 19.40 -12.28
C THR A 366 10.32 19.93 -11.88
N LEU A 367 9.40 19.05 -11.48
CA LEU A 367 8.06 19.44 -11.06
C LEU A 367 8.05 20.34 -9.82
N ASN A 368 9.01 20.15 -8.91
CA ASN A 368 9.13 20.93 -7.68
C ASN A 368 9.57 22.38 -7.93
N VAL A 369 10.36 22.63 -8.98
CA VAL A 369 10.88 23.98 -9.29
C VAL A 369 9.96 24.80 -10.19
N ILE A 370 9.11 24.14 -11.00
CA ILE A 370 8.17 24.84 -11.89
C ILE A 370 7.06 25.53 -11.09
N SER A 371 6.92 26.85 -11.29
CA SER A 371 5.83 27.66 -10.73
C SER A 371 4.57 27.75 -11.63
N LYS A 372 4.72 27.46 -12.93
CA LYS A 372 3.58 27.46 -13.87
C LYS A 372 2.65 26.28 -13.62
N ARG A 373 1.46 26.32 -14.26
CA ARG A 373 0.53 25.20 -14.28
C ARG A 373 1.19 23.97 -14.91
N LYS A 374 1.09 22.84 -14.21
CA LYS A 374 1.70 21.55 -14.53
C LYS A 374 0.62 20.53 -14.87
N GLU A 375 0.84 19.78 -15.93
CA GLU A 375 0.00 18.61 -16.28
C GLU A 375 0.91 17.41 -16.51
N VAL A 376 0.58 16.29 -15.88
CA VAL A 376 1.34 15.04 -16.01
C VAL A 376 0.40 14.01 -16.62
N TYR A 377 0.77 13.51 -17.79
CA TYR A 377 0.12 12.40 -18.48
C TYR A 377 1.02 11.18 -18.38
N GLN A 378 0.61 10.22 -17.56
CA GLN A 378 1.35 8.98 -17.36
C GLN A 378 0.64 7.83 -18.07
N PHE A 379 1.31 7.28 -19.08
CA PHE A 379 0.88 6.09 -19.80
C PHE A 379 1.58 4.87 -19.20
N TYR A 380 0.81 3.87 -18.77
CA TYR A 380 1.33 2.68 -18.08
C TYR A 380 0.68 1.39 -18.63
N LEU A 381 1.39 0.27 -18.50
CA LEU A 381 0.95 -1.04 -19.00
C LEU A 381 0.10 -1.78 -17.97
N THR A 382 0.64 -1.96 -16.76
CA THR A 382 0.02 -2.76 -15.70
C THR A 382 -0.46 -1.88 -14.55
N GLU A 383 0.46 -1.20 -13.87
CA GLU A 383 0.14 -0.29 -12.78
C GLU A 383 0.89 1.05 -12.92
N PRO A 384 0.32 2.16 -12.43
CA PRO A 384 1.02 3.43 -12.40
C PRO A 384 2.30 3.34 -11.54
N PHE A 385 3.44 3.75 -12.10
CA PHE A 385 4.77 3.73 -11.47
C PHE A 385 5.28 5.11 -11.01
N PHE A 386 4.52 6.18 -11.23
CA PHE A 386 4.84 7.53 -10.78
C PHE A 386 3.64 8.11 -10.04
N ASN A 387 3.89 8.91 -9.00
CA ASN A 387 2.89 9.63 -8.23
C ASN A 387 3.45 10.99 -7.82
N THR A 388 2.61 12.02 -7.80
CA THR A 388 2.94 13.33 -7.27
C THR A 388 2.20 13.54 -5.94
N THR A 389 2.87 14.14 -4.96
CA THR A 389 2.27 14.52 -3.67
C THR A 389 1.54 15.87 -3.71
N SER A 390 1.65 16.62 -4.81
CA SER A 390 1.06 17.96 -4.94
C SER A 390 -0.32 17.89 -5.57
N GLU A 391 -1.34 18.32 -4.81
CA GLU A 391 -2.72 18.47 -5.31
C GLU A 391 -2.88 19.54 -6.41
N GLN A 392 -1.86 20.39 -6.60
CA GLN A 392 -1.87 21.43 -7.64
C GLN A 392 -1.46 20.91 -9.02
N ILE A 393 -0.98 19.67 -9.11
CA ILE A 393 -0.56 19.06 -10.36
C ILE A 393 -1.70 18.20 -10.90
N ASN A 394 -2.17 18.52 -12.10
CA ASN A 394 -3.15 17.67 -12.77
C ASN A 394 -2.46 16.40 -13.28
N HIS A 395 -2.55 15.30 -12.54
CA HIS A 395 -1.91 14.02 -12.85
C HIS A 395 -2.93 13.02 -13.39
N ILE A 396 -2.90 12.81 -14.71
CA ILE A 396 -3.77 11.90 -15.44
C ILE A 396 -3.01 10.60 -15.71
N LYS A 397 -3.60 9.47 -15.30
CA LYS A 397 -3.03 8.13 -15.42
C LYS A 397 -3.84 7.34 -16.45
N ILE A 398 -3.20 6.92 -17.54
CA ILE A 398 -3.85 6.26 -18.68
C ILE A 398 -3.24 4.89 -18.90
N GLN A 399 -4.05 3.85 -18.77
CA GLN A 399 -3.61 2.49 -19.06
C GLN A 399 -3.60 2.25 -20.58
N ILE A 400 -2.57 1.59 -21.06
CA ILE A 400 -2.41 1.16 -22.46
C ILE A 400 -1.92 -0.28 -22.50
N ASN A 401 -2.21 -1.03 -23.56
CA ASN A 401 -1.64 -2.37 -23.74
C ASN A 401 -0.30 -2.31 -24.48
N LYS A 402 -0.10 -1.28 -25.30
CA LYS A 402 1.11 -1.06 -26.10
C LYS A 402 1.25 0.40 -26.47
N ILE A 403 2.50 0.83 -26.69
CA ILE A 403 2.81 2.23 -26.93
C ILE A 403 2.13 2.82 -28.17
N SER A 404 1.85 2.01 -29.19
CA SER A 404 1.18 2.47 -30.40
C SER A 404 -0.27 2.92 -30.18
N GLU A 405 -0.90 2.55 -29.07
CA GLU A 405 -2.23 3.04 -28.68
C GLU A 405 -2.22 4.52 -28.33
N ILE A 406 -1.10 5.06 -27.84
CA ILE A 406 -0.93 6.49 -27.52
C ILE A 406 -1.22 7.35 -28.75
N LYS A 407 -0.87 6.89 -29.95
CA LYS A 407 -1.15 7.59 -31.22
C LYS A 407 -2.64 7.82 -31.47
N GLN A 408 -3.50 6.98 -30.90
CA GLN A 408 -4.95 7.09 -31.04
C GLN A 408 -5.57 7.95 -29.93
N ILE A 409 -4.89 8.04 -28.79
CA ILE A 409 -5.29 8.81 -27.60
C ILE A 409 -4.91 10.29 -27.74
N ILE A 410 -3.69 10.59 -28.18
CA ILE A 410 -3.17 11.96 -28.34
C ILE A 410 -3.55 12.49 -29.72
#